data_AF-A0A371J6E5-F1
#
_entry.id   AF-A0A371J6E5-F1
#
_cell.length_a   1.000
_cell.length_b   1.000
_cell.length_c   1.000
_cell.angle_alpha   90.00
_cell.angle_beta   90.00
_cell.angle_gamma   90.00
#
_symmetry.space_group_name_H-M   'P 1'
#
loop_
_entity.id
_entity.type
_entity.pdbx_description
1 polymer ?
#
loop_
_entity_poly.entity_id
_entity_poly.type
_entity_poly.pdbx_seq_one_letter_code
_entity_poly.pdbx_strand_id
1 'polypeptide(L)'
;MSKKKIIAIGLISTIVILASILFVKEYNLREIKKNDIDVSQFIITTDELSEGKAQINWKNVASIIGVLNNNNFKNTSENDIKDISKLFLEKSKENNEFFILQLDEVISKLDMTSKQSKRVKDYINDLEHFGLMPERLDPNDKYAKFINTIKNAAKINYEEHNILPSITISQAILESNWGESELSKDYNNLFGIKAHSYWKGESVQIKTSENFNDVITDKFRVYKNQGESIDDHAKFLKENPRYKNVFDNKTYISQAKALEKSGYSTVAYEDGTLKYKDLLVQIIRQYNLQLIDSEMHGKKAS
;
A
#
# COMPACT_ATOMS: atom_id res chain seq x y z
N MET A 1 20.26 26.37 59.12
CA MET A 1 20.51 26.55 57.66
C MET A 1 20.06 27.96 57.26
N SER A 2 20.84 28.74 56.49
CA SER A 2 20.43 30.12 56.17
C SER A 2 19.21 30.15 55.24
N LYS A 3 18.34 31.16 55.38
CA LYS A 3 17.16 31.35 54.49
C LYS A 3 17.53 31.28 52.99
N LYS A 4 18.69 31.83 52.61
CA LYS A 4 19.23 31.74 51.24
C LYS A 4 19.51 30.30 50.77
N LYS A 5 20.04 29.42 51.64
CA LYS A 5 20.28 28.01 51.30
C LYS A 5 18.97 27.22 51.12
N ILE A 6 17.94 27.50 51.92
CA ILE A 6 16.61 26.87 51.79
C ILE A 6 15.97 27.25 50.46
N ILE A 7 16.00 28.55 50.10
CA ILE A 7 15.46 29.06 48.82
C ILE A 7 16.22 28.45 47.63
N ALA A 8 17.55 28.36 47.71
CA ALA A 8 18.36 27.75 46.66
C ALA A 8 18.06 26.25 46.46
N ILE A 9 17.91 25.48 47.53
CA ILE A 9 17.54 24.05 47.46
C ILE A 9 16.14 23.87 46.85
N GLY A 10 15.17 24.73 47.23
CA GLY A 10 13.83 24.73 46.66
C GLY A 10 13.83 25.03 45.15
N LEU A 11 14.60 26.03 44.71
CA LEU A 11 14.74 26.34 43.27
C LEU A 11 15.37 25.19 42.49
N ILE A 12 16.42 24.57 43.02
CA ILE A 12 17.08 23.41 42.39
C ILE A 12 16.12 22.24 42.27
N SER A 13 15.35 21.92 43.32
CA SER A 13 14.40 20.81 43.27
C SER A 13 13.28 21.04 42.26
N THR A 14 12.76 22.27 42.15
CA THR A 14 11.76 22.61 41.13
C THR A 14 12.32 22.46 39.70
N ILE A 15 13.56 22.91 39.46
CA ILE A 15 14.23 22.76 38.16
C ILE A 15 14.40 21.28 37.80
N VAL A 16 14.83 20.44 38.75
CA VAL A 16 15.01 19.00 38.53
C VAL A 16 13.67 18.30 38.23
N ILE A 17 12.58 18.68 38.91
CA ILE A 17 11.25 18.15 38.64
C ILE A 17 10.78 18.56 37.24
N LEU A 18 10.93 19.83 36.86
CA LEU A 18 10.60 20.32 35.52
C LEU A 18 11.42 19.60 34.44
N ALA A 19 12.73 19.44 34.64
CA ALA A 19 13.60 18.72 33.74
C ALA A 19 13.19 17.24 33.60
N SER A 20 12.81 16.59 34.70
CA SER A 20 12.30 15.21 34.70
C SER A 20 10.99 15.09 33.93
N ILE A 21 10.06 16.03 34.12
CA ILE A 21 8.77 16.07 33.40
C ILE A 21 9.02 16.27 31.90
N LEU A 22 9.90 17.20 31.52
CA LEU A 22 10.28 17.44 30.13
C LEU A 22 10.97 16.22 29.52
N PHE A 23 11.83 15.54 30.28
CA PHE A 23 12.50 14.32 29.85
C PHE A 23 11.51 13.18 29.60
N VAL A 24 10.60 12.92 30.53
CA VAL A 24 9.55 11.90 30.37
C VAL A 24 8.65 12.24 29.19
N LYS A 25 8.26 13.51 29.02
CA LYS A 25 7.49 13.95 27.86
C LYS A 25 8.23 13.67 26.56
N GLU A 26 9.51 14.01 26.47
CA GLU A 26 10.31 13.78 25.28
C GLU A 26 10.55 12.29 25.01
N TYR A 27 10.76 11.49 26.06
CA TYR A 27 10.91 10.05 25.96
C TYR A 27 9.65 9.38 25.35
N ASN A 28 8.47 9.81 25.79
CA ASN A 28 7.18 9.31 25.27
C ASN A 28 6.88 9.72 23.82
N LEU A 29 7.70 10.57 23.21
CA LEU A 29 7.57 11.03 21.82
C LEU A 29 8.63 10.41 20.89
N ARG A 30 9.42 9.44 21.38
CA ARG A 30 10.46 8.77 20.59
C ARG A 30 9.88 7.77 19.60
N GLU A 31 8.94 6.96 20.06
CA GLU A 31 8.28 5.93 19.25
C GLU A 31 6.80 6.26 19.10
N ILE A 32 6.25 6.06 17.90
CA ILE A 32 4.83 6.27 17.66
C ILE A 32 3.98 5.29 18.48
N LYS A 33 2.89 5.76 19.09
CA LYS A 33 1.96 4.90 19.86
C LYS A 33 1.05 4.09 18.94
N LYS A 34 1.61 3.04 18.32
CA LYS A 34 0.93 2.13 17.37
C LYS A 34 -0.41 1.60 17.90
N ASN A 35 -0.48 1.27 19.19
CA ASN A 35 -1.68 0.71 19.81
C ASN A 35 -2.87 1.70 19.88
N ASP A 36 -2.61 3.01 19.78
CA ASP A 36 -3.67 4.03 19.77
C ASP A 36 -4.17 4.33 18.34
N ILE A 37 -3.54 3.76 17.29
CA ILE A 37 -3.86 4.05 15.89
C ILE A 37 -4.97 3.13 15.38
N ASP A 38 -6.10 3.69 14.98
CA ASP A 38 -7.10 2.98 14.18
C ASP A 38 -6.64 2.89 12.71
N VAL A 39 -5.84 1.87 12.42
CA VAL A 39 -5.28 1.65 11.08
C VAL A 39 -6.36 1.57 10.01
N SER A 40 -7.52 0.97 10.32
CA SER A 40 -8.62 0.83 9.37
C SER A 40 -9.19 2.19 9.00
N GLN A 41 -9.45 3.05 9.98
CA GLN A 41 -9.94 4.41 9.73
C GLN A 41 -8.96 5.22 8.88
N PHE A 42 -7.66 5.17 9.18
CA PHE A 42 -6.63 5.85 8.38
C PHE A 42 -6.61 5.38 6.92
N ILE A 43 -6.65 4.07 6.68
CA ILE A 43 -6.67 3.51 5.33
C ILE A 43 -7.95 3.92 4.60
N ILE A 44 -9.12 3.71 5.20
CA ILE A 44 -10.42 4.01 4.57
C ILE A 44 -10.53 5.49 4.21
N THR A 45 -10.22 6.39 5.15
CA THR A 45 -10.35 7.83 4.93
C THR A 45 -9.37 8.34 3.87
N THR A 46 -8.14 7.81 3.84
CA THR A 46 -7.16 8.19 2.81
C THR A 46 -7.55 7.65 1.44
N ASP A 47 -8.09 6.43 1.36
CA ASP A 47 -8.61 5.85 0.13
C ASP A 47 -9.78 6.66 -0.45
N GLU A 48 -10.75 7.03 0.39
CA GLU A 48 -11.90 7.84 -0.03
C GLU A 48 -11.48 9.19 -0.61
N LEU A 49 -10.47 9.84 -0.02
CA LEU A 49 -9.93 11.09 -0.55
C LEU A 49 -9.10 10.90 -1.82
N SER A 50 -8.46 9.74 -1.96
CA SER A 50 -7.63 9.38 -3.12
C SER A 50 -8.47 9.09 -4.36
N GLU A 51 -9.74 8.69 -4.21
CA GLU A 51 -10.58 8.22 -5.30
C GLU A 51 -10.64 9.20 -6.48
N GLY A 52 -10.31 8.69 -7.67
CA GLY A 52 -10.24 9.47 -8.92
C GLY A 52 -9.08 10.48 -9.00
N LYS A 53 -8.14 10.45 -8.03
CA LYS A 53 -7.00 11.37 -7.95
C LYS A 53 -5.68 10.60 -7.95
N ALA A 54 -5.02 10.51 -6.81
CA ALA A 54 -3.76 9.83 -6.59
C ALA A 54 -3.79 9.16 -5.21
N GLN A 55 -3.13 8.01 -5.09
CA GLN A 55 -3.16 7.22 -3.86
C GLN A 55 -2.35 7.88 -2.73
N ILE A 56 -3.00 8.25 -1.64
CA ILE A 56 -2.36 8.83 -0.46
C ILE A 56 -1.72 7.74 0.42
N ASN A 57 -0.54 8.01 0.96
CA ASN A 57 0.14 7.17 1.93
C ASN A 57 -0.38 7.45 3.35
N TRP A 58 -1.18 6.53 3.89
CA TRP A 58 -1.78 6.68 5.22
C TRP A 58 -0.75 6.76 6.36
N LYS A 59 0.44 6.16 6.21
CA LYS A 59 1.51 6.22 7.23
C LYS A 59 2.11 7.61 7.34
N ASN A 60 2.22 8.34 6.23
CA ASN A 60 2.65 9.74 6.25
C ASN A 60 1.64 10.60 7.01
N VAL A 61 0.35 10.41 6.74
CA VAL A 61 -0.75 11.10 7.42
C VAL A 61 -0.74 10.79 8.93
N ALA A 62 -0.66 9.52 9.31
CA ALA A 62 -0.60 9.08 10.71
C ALA A 62 0.61 9.65 11.44
N SER A 63 1.78 9.70 10.79
CA SER A 63 3.01 10.22 11.40
C SER A 63 2.94 11.73 11.65
N ILE A 64 2.38 12.50 10.71
CA ILE A 64 2.13 13.93 10.88
C ILE A 64 1.15 14.18 12.03
N ILE A 65 0.00 13.48 12.04
CA ILE A 65 -0.99 13.59 13.12
C ILE A 65 -0.37 13.21 14.47
N GLY A 66 0.43 12.14 14.51
CA GLY A 66 1.17 11.74 15.70
C GLY A 66 2.07 12.85 16.23
N VAL A 67 2.72 13.62 15.36
CA VAL A 67 3.55 14.76 15.81
C VAL A 67 2.69 15.94 16.28
N LEU A 68 1.63 16.29 15.55
CA LEU A 68 0.74 17.40 15.88
C LEU A 68 -0.01 17.16 17.21
N ASN A 69 -0.42 15.92 17.47
CA ASN A 69 -1.20 15.54 18.65
C ASN A 69 -0.33 15.06 19.82
N ASN A 70 0.98 15.33 19.82
CA ASN A 70 1.92 14.87 20.86
C ASN A 70 1.80 13.35 21.13
N ASN A 71 1.73 12.57 20.07
CA ASN A 71 1.69 11.11 20.05
C ASN A 71 0.45 10.52 20.77
N ASN A 72 -0.68 11.23 20.70
CA ASN A 72 -1.95 10.77 21.24
C ASN A 72 -2.99 10.66 20.12
N PHE A 73 -3.41 9.43 19.83
CA PHE A 73 -4.37 9.17 18.75
C PHE A 73 -5.80 8.98 19.24
N LYS A 74 -6.06 8.91 20.56
CA LYS A 74 -7.37 8.51 21.14
C LYS A 74 -8.57 9.34 20.68
N ASN A 75 -8.34 10.59 20.29
CA ASN A 75 -9.39 11.51 19.83
C ASN A 75 -9.19 11.94 18.37
N THR A 76 -8.40 11.20 17.59
CA THR A 76 -8.20 11.51 16.17
C THR A 76 -9.50 11.26 15.43
N SER A 77 -10.12 12.33 14.93
CA SER A 77 -11.34 12.25 14.15
C SER A 77 -11.04 11.95 12.68
N GLU A 78 -12.06 11.49 11.95
CA GLU A 78 -12.00 11.36 10.49
C GLU A 78 -11.66 12.70 9.81
N ASN A 79 -12.14 13.82 10.34
CA ASN A 79 -11.84 15.15 9.79
C ASN A 79 -10.36 15.50 9.95
N ASP A 80 -9.72 15.14 11.08
CA ASP A 80 -8.28 15.36 11.26
C ASP A 80 -7.47 14.59 10.22
N ILE A 81 -7.86 13.34 9.95
CA ILE A 81 -7.25 12.51 8.90
C ILE A 81 -7.47 13.16 7.53
N LYS A 82 -8.69 13.61 7.24
CA LYS A 82 -9.02 14.25 5.95
C LYS A 82 -8.21 15.53 5.72
N ASP A 83 -8.06 16.36 6.73
CA ASP A 83 -7.40 17.66 6.59
C ASP A 83 -5.91 17.52 6.33
N ILE A 84 -5.22 16.60 7.03
CA ILE A 84 -3.82 16.29 6.73
C ILE A 84 -3.69 15.58 5.36
N SER A 85 -4.60 14.67 5.04
CA SER A 85 -4.58 13.94 3.76
C SER A 85 -4.68 14.87 2.54
N LYS A 86 -5.51 15.91 2.61
CA LYS A 86 -5.66 16.90 1.52
C LYS A 86 -4.34 17.62 1.20
N LEU A 87 -3.46 17.79 2.19
CA LEU A 87 -2.18 18.47 1.99
C LEU A 87 -1.23 17.69 1.06
N PHE A 88 -1.42 16.39 0.90
CA PHE A 88 -0.61 15.55 0.01
C PHE A 88 -1.06 15.61 -1.45
N LEU A 89 -2.28 16.07 -1.74
CA LEU A 89 -2.81 16.10 -3.09
C LEU A 89 -2.57 17.46 -3.74
N GLU A 90 -1.93 17.46 -4.90
CA GLU A 90 -1.81 18.66 -5.73
C GLU A 90 -2.27 18.36 -7.16
N LYS A 91 -2.97 19.31 -7.75
CA LYS A 91 -3.48 19.22 -9.12
C LYS A 91 -2.55 19.96 -10.07
N SER A 92 -2.01 19.25 -11.05
CA SER A 92 -1.20 19.84 -12.12
C SER A 92 -2.01 20.85 -12.92
N LYS A 93 -1.41 22.01 -13.17
CA LYS A 93 -2.00 23.06 -14.00
C LYS A 93 -1.95 22.72 -15.50
N GLU A 94 -1.05 21.82 -15.91
CA GLU A 94 -0.81 21.52 -17.32
C GLU A 94 -1.83 20.52 -17.86
N ASN A 95 -2.10 19.44 -17.12
CA ASN A 95 -2.91 18.31 -17.59
C ASN A 95 -4.11 17.98 -16.69
N ASN A 96 -4.36 18.78 -15.64
CA ASN A 96 -5.41 18.56 -14.64
C ASN A 96 -5.30 17.25 -13.84
N GLU A 97 -4.20 16.51 -13.93
CA GLU A 97 -3.99 15.29 -13.14
C GLU A 97 -3.55 15.62 -11.72
N PHE A 98 -3.89 14.73 -10.79
CA PHE A 98 -3.43 14.82 -9.40
C PHE A 98 -2.14 14.03 -9.20
N PHE A 99 -1.26 14.53 -8.36
CA PHE A 99 -0.06 13.85 -7.90
C PHE A 99 0.09 13.96 -6.38
N ILE A 100 0.98 13.13 -5.83
CA ILE A 100 1.32 13.15 -4.40
C ILE A 100 2.53 14.08 -4.19
N LEU A 101 2.36 15.06 -3.31
CA LEU A 101 3.43 15.91 -2.81
C LEU A 101 4.40 15.11 -1.94
N GLN A 102 5.68 15.45 -2.02
CA GLN A 102 6.69 14.81 -1.19
C GLN A 102 6.46 15.17 0.28
N LEU A 103 6.81 14.25 1.19
CA LEU A 103 6.61 14.44 2.62
C LEU A 103 7.24 15.75 3.13
N ASP A 104 8.45 16.06 2.68
CA ASP A 104 9.16 17.27 3.11
C ASP A 104 8.46 18.56 2.64
N GLU A 105 7.76 18.54 1.50
CA GLU A 105 6.94 19.66 1.05
C GLU A 105 5.72 19.86 1.98
N VAL A 106 5.05 18.77 2.36
CA VAL A 106 3.91 18.83 3.29
C VAL A 106 4.33 19.27 4.69
N ILE A 107 5.46 18.76 5.19
CA ILE A 107 6.06 19.20 6.46
C ILE A 107 6.36 20.70 6.42
N SER A 108 6.89 21.20 5.29
CA SER A 108 7.13 22.63 5.11
C SER A 108 5.84 23.45 5.10
N LYS A 109 4.75 22.96 4.48
CA LYS A 109 3.43 23.62 4.49
C LYS A 109 2.80 23.71 5.88
N LEU A 110 3.23 22.85 6.81
CA LEU A 110 2.77 22.81 8.20
C LEU A 110 3.65 23.64 9.15
N ASP A 111 4.64 24.37 8.63
CA ASP A 111 5.59 25.18 9.42
C ASP A 111 6.25 24.39 10.57
N MET A 112 6.51 23.10 10.35
CA MET A 112 7.08 22.22 11.37
C MET A 112 8.54 22.56 11.64
N THR A 113 8.90 22.62 12.93
CA THR A 113 10.30 22.76 13.35
C THR A 113 11.15 21.57 12.88
N SER A 114 12.47 21.74 12.79
CA SER A 114 13.40 20.64 12.44
C SER A 114 13.26 19.42 13.36
N LYS A 115 12.93 19.65 14.65
CA LYS A 115 12.68 18.58 15.62
C LYS A 115 11.38 17.82 15.31
N GLN A 116 10.31 18.52 14.95
CA GLN A 116 9.05 17.90 14.53
C GLN A 116 9.22 17.15 13.20
N SER A 117 9.87 17.76 12.21
CA SER A 117 10.18 17.13 10.92
C SER A 117 10.96 15.83 11.11
N LYS A 118 12.01 15.84 11.94
CA LYS A 118 12.74 14.61 12.29
C LYS A 118 11.82 13.56 12.91
N ARG A 119 10.98 13.96 13.87
CA ARG A 119 10.05 13.04 14.53
C ARG A 119 9.02 12.43 13.56
N VAL A 120 8.54 13.18 12.57
CA VAL A 120 7.67 12.61 11.51
C VAL A 120 8.40 11.49 10.78
N LYS A 121 9.68 11.69 10.42
CA LYS A 121 10.50 10.66 9.75
C LYS A 121 10.75 9.45 10.66
N ASP A 122 11.04 9.68 11.94
CA ASP A 122 11.21 8.61 12.93
C ASP A 122 9.91 7.77 13.04
N TYR A 123 8.74 8.43 13.12
CA TYR A 123 7.44 7.76 13.16
C TYR A 123 7.09 6.98 11.88
N ILE A 124 7.51 7.46 10.71
CA ILE A 124 7.35 6.70 9.46
C ILE A 124 8.16 5.41 9.52
N ASN A 125 9.41 5.48 10.01
CA ASN A 125 10.26 4.30 10.19
C ASN A 125 9.63 3.32 11.19
N ASP A 126 9.08 3.81 12.30
CA ASP A 126 8.36 2.95 13.25
C ASP A 126 7.20 2.21 12.58
N LEU A 127 6.53 2.84 11.62
CA LEU A 127 5.39 2.27 10.90
C LEU A 127 5.79 1.40 9.69
N GLU A 128 7.07 1.23 9.36
CA GLU A 128 7.52 0.55 8.13
C GLU A 128 6.83 -0.82 7.93
N HIS A 129 6.86 -1.68 8.96
CA HIS A 129 6.21 -3.00 8.97
C HIS A 129 4.89 -3.04 9.75
N PHE A 130 4.24 -1.88 9.94
CA PHE A 130 2.96 -1.78 10.64
C PHE A 130 1.78 -1.64 9.67
N GLY A 131 0.61 -2.13 10.05
CA GLY A 131 -0.61 -2.12 9.24
C GLY A 131 -1.69 -3.00 9.86
N LEU A 132 -2.63 -3.46 9.03
CA LEU A 132 -3.72 -4.34 9.48
C LEU A 132 -3.23 -5.74 9.88
N MET A 133 -2.13 -6.23 9.28
CA MET A 133 -1.52 -7.53 9.61
C MET A 133 0.00 -7.40 9.81
N PRO A 134 0.49 -6.77 10.91
CA PRO A 134 1.91 -6.47 11.10
C PRO A 134 2.86 -7.67 10.97
N GLU A 135 2.46 -8.84 11.50
CA GLU A 135 3.26 -10.08 11.42
C GLU A 135 3.54 -10.50 9.97
N ARG A 136 2.63 -10.19 9.04
CA ARG A 136 2.77 -10.53 7.60
C ARG A 136 3.54 -9.47 6.81
N LEU A 137 3.88 -8.35 7.43
CA LEU A 137 4.65 -7.26 6.85
C LEU A 137 6.13 -7.32 7.24
N ASP A 138 6.51 -8.23 8.14
CA ASP A 138 7.91 -8.52 8.47
C ASP A 138 8.65 -8.97 7.21
N PRO A 139 9.79 -8.34 6.83
CA PRO A 139 10.57 -8.71 5.65
C PRO A 139 11.03 -10.17 5.61
N ASN A 140 11.10 -10.82 6.77
CA ASN A 140 11.49 -12.22 6.89
C ASN A 140 10.31 -13.18 6.72
N ASP A 141 9.08 -12.70 6.82
CA ASP A 141 7.87 -13.49 6.59
C ASP A 141 7.74 -13.86 5.10
N LYS A 142 7.16 -15.04 4.84
CA LYS A 142 7.01 -15.56 3.47
C LYS A 142 6.17 -14.66 2.58
N TYR A 143 5.17 -13.98 3.13
CA TYR A 143 4.26 -13.11 2.36
C TYR A 143 5.00 -11.86 1.87
N ALA A 144 5.74 -11.19 2.76
CA ALA A 144 6.56 -10.04 2.41
C ALA A 144 7.66 -10.41 1.40
N LYS A 145 8.29 -11.59 1.56
CA LYS A 145 9.29 -12.11 0.61
C LYS A 145 8.71 -12.26 -0.78
N PHE A 146 7.56 -12.92 -0.94
CA PHE A 146 6.91 -13.07 -2.24
C PHE A 146 6.54 -11.72 -2.86
N ILE A 147 5.92 -10.82 -2.09
CA ILE A 147 5.61 -9.46 -2.57
C ILE A 147 6.87 -8.77 -3.09
N ASN A 148 7.98 -8.87 -2.36
CA ASN A 148 9.24 -8.24 -2.74
C ASN A 148 9.85 -8.84 -4.03
N THR A 149 9.67 -10.12 -4.34
CA THR A 149 10.22 -10.70 -5.59
C THR A 149 9.55 -10.13 -6.83
N ILE A 150 8.25 -9.80 -6.76
CA ILE A 150 7.48 -9.28 -7.90
C ILE A 150 7.30 -7.76 -7.89
N LYS A 151 7.64 -7.08 -6.78
CA LYS A 151 7.41 -5.63 -6.59
C LYS A 151 7.98 -4.78 -7.72
N ASN A 152 9.24 -5.02 -8.11
CA ASN A 152 9.89 -4.19 -9.12
C ASN A 152 9.27 -4.41 -10.52
N ALA A 153 8.95 -5.66 -10.87
CA ALA A 153 8.27 -5.97 -12.12
C ALA A 153 6.88 -5.31 -12.19
N ALA A 154 6.13 -5.31 -11.08
CA ALA A 154 4.84 -4.61 -11.00
C ALA A 154 4.98 -3.08 -11.17
N LYS A 155 6.03 -2.46 -10.61
CA LYS A 155 6.32 -1.03 -10.82
C LYS A 155 6.64 -0.70 -12.28
N ILE A 156 7.48 -1.50 -12.93
CA ILE A 156 7.79 -1.36 -14.36
C ILE A 156 6.50 -1.50 -15.18
N ASN A 157 5.68 -2.50 -14.86
CA ASN A 157 4.42 -2.75 -15.56
C ASN A 157 3.44 -1.57 -15.44
N TYR A 158 3.39 -0.91 -14.28
CA TYR A 158 2.62 0.32 -14.12
C TYR A 158 3.10 1.43 -15.06
N GLU A 159 4.41 1.64 -15.17
CA GLU A 159 4.96 2.69 -16.04
C GLU A 159 4.67 2.42 -17.53
N GLU A 160 4.66 1.15 -17.95
CA GLU A 160 4.43 0.77 -19.34
C GLU A 160 2.94 0.63 -19.70
N HIS A 161 2.13 0.09 -18.79
CA HIS A 161 0.77 -0.37 -19.08
C HIS A 161 -0.31 0.32 -18.23
N ASN A 162 0.06 1.14 -17.26
CA ASN A 162 -0.85 1.83 -16.34
C ASN A 162 -1.75 0.87 -15.52
N ILE A 163 -1.22 -0.30 -15.14
CA ILE A 163 -1.83 -1.21 -14.16
C ILE A 163 -1.13 -0.95 -12.83
N LEU A 164 -1.88 -0.59 -11.79
CA LEU A 164 -1.30 -0.20 -10.51
C LEU A 164 -0.50 -1.36 -9.91
N PRO A 165 0.69 -1.12 -9.32
CA PRO A 165 1.49 -2.18 -8.74
C PRO A 165 0.71 -3.00 -7.70
N SER A 166 -0.14 -2.35 -6.90
CA SER A 166 -1.00 -3.03 -5.93
C SER A 166 -1.99 -4.01 -6.58
N ILE A 167 -2.51 -3.68 -7.76
CA ILE A 167 -3.43 -4.54 -8.52
C ILE A 167 -2.67 -5.74 -9.07
N THR A 168 -1.54 -5.53 -9.76
CA THR A 168 -0.72 -6.63 -10.27
C THR A 168 -0.29 -7.60 -9.16
N ILE A 169 0.18 -7.08 -8.03
CA ILE A 169 0.65 -7.90 -6.90
C ILE A 169 -0.52 -8.64 -6.26
N SER A 170 -1.66 -7.99 -6.03
CA SER A 170 -2.83 -8.65 -5.41
C SER A 170 -3.44 -9.73 -6.30
N GLN A 171 -3.49 -9.52 -7.62
CA GLN A 171 -3.87 -10.56 -8.57
C GLN A 171 -2.86 -11.70 -8.54
N ALA A 172 -1.55 -11.41 -8.63
CA ALA A 172 -0.53 -12.46 -8.56
C ALA A 172 -0.64 -13.29 -7.28
N ILE A 173 -0.86 -12.66 -6.12
CA ILE A 173 -1.11 -13.35 -4.85
C ILE A 173 -2.28 -14.32 -4.95
N LEU A 174 -3.41 -13.85 -5.48
CA LEU A 174 -4.65 -14.62 -5.57
C LEU A 174 -4.54 -15.77 -6.58
N GLU A 175 -4.06 -15.49 -7.79
CA GLU A 175 -4.03 -16.46 -8.90
C GLU A 175 -2.94 -17.53 -8.72
N SER A 176 -1.83 -17.18 -8.05
CA SER A 176 -0.72 -18.12 -7.83
C SER A 176 -0.71 -18.78 -6.45
N ASN A 177 -1.65 -18.43 -5.58
CA ASN A 177 -1.60 -18.78 -4.15
C ASN A 177 -0.25 -18.42 -3.52
N TRP A 178 0.11 -17.13 -3.51
CA TRP A 178 1.40 -16.65 -2.98
C TRP A 178 2.64 -17.20 -3.69
N GLY A 179 2.52 -17.48 -4.98
CA GLY A 179 3.56 -18.09 -5.79
C GLY A 179 3.66 -19.61 -5.62
N GLU A 180 2.78 -20.22 -4.83
CA GLU A 180 2.91 -21.61 -4.44
C GLU A 180 2.27 -22.62 -5.40
N SER A 181 1.49 -22.16 -6.39
CA SER A 181 0.91 -23.05 -7.41
C SER A 181 2.00 -23.73 -8.25
N GLU A 182 1.74 -24.95 -8.73
CA GLU A 182 2.66 -25.69 -9.62
C GLU A 182 3.09 -24.84 -10.83
N LEU A 183 2.12 -24.16 -11.46
CA LEU A 183 2.36 -23.25 -12.58
C LEU A 183 3.30 -22.09 -12.23
N SER A 184 3.14 -21.51 -11.05
CA SER A 184 4.00 -20.42 -10.58
C SER A 184 5.40 -20.93 -10.24
N LYS A 185 5.51 -22.00 -9.45
CA LYS A 185 6.80 -22.50 -8.94
C LYS A 185 7.70 -23.04 -10.05
N ASP A 186 7.13 -23.87 -10.92
CA ASP A 186 7.92 -24.67 -11.85
C ASP A 186 8.07 -23.98 -13.21
N TYR A 187 7.15 -23.05 -13.54
CA TYR A 187 7.06 -22.45 -14.87
C TYR A 187 6.95 -20.92 -14.85
N ASN A 188 7.10 -20.28 -13.69
CA ASN A 188 6.97 -18.84 -13.46
C ASN A 188 5.62 -18.24 -13.90
N ASN A 189 4.58 -19.05 -14.11
CA ASN A 189 3.29 -18.60 -14.63
C ASN A 189 2.35 -18.23 -13.48
N LEU A 190 2.43 -16.97 -13.04
CA LEU A 190 1.69 -16.47 -11.87
C LEU A 190 0.17 -16.46 -12.07
N PHE A 191 -0.28 -16.26 -13.31
CA PHE A 191 -1.70 -16.01 -13.62
C PHE A 191 -2.36 -17.19 -14.35
N GLY A 192 -1.68 -18.33 -14.44
CA GLY A 192 -2.21 -19.53 -15.11
C GLY A 192 -2.56 -19.32 -16.59
N ILE A 193 -1.81 -18.48 -17.30
CA ILE A 193 -2.14 -18.12 -18.68
C ILE A 193 -1.97 -19.34 -19.60
N LYS A 194 -3.05 -19.73 -20.27
CA LYS A 194 -3.06 -20.83 -21.24
C LYS A 194 -2.27 -20.44 -22.52
N ALA A 195 -1.59 -21.43 -23.10
CA ALA A 195 -0.85 -21.31 -24.35
C ALA A 195 -1.78 -21.63 -25.53
N HIS A 196 -2.47 -20.60 -26.03
CA HIS A 196 -3.31 -20.69 -27.22
C HIS A 196 -2.49 -20.83 -28.52
N SER A 197 -3.15 -21.05 -29.66
CA SER A 197 -2.52 -21.34 -30.96
C SER A 197 -1.54 -20.25 -31.45
N TYR A 198 -1.74 -19.01 -31.03
CA TYR A 198 -0.86 -17.88 -31.38
C TYR A 198 0.40 -17.79 -30.50
N TRP A 199 0.45 -18.49 -29.35
CA TRP A 199 1.63 -18.49 -28.48
C TRP A 199 2.81 -19.18 -29.17
N LYS A 200 3.95 -18.49 -29.21
CA LYS A 200 5.19 -18.99 -29.84
C LYS A 200 6.30 -19.32 -28.84
N GLY A 201 6.12 -18.99 -27.56
CA GLY A 201 7.08 -19.29 -26.51
C GLY A 201 6.98 -20.72 -26.00
N GLU A 202 7.75 -21.02 -24.96
CA GLU A 202 7.72 -22.31 -24.28
C GLU A 202 6.37 -22.56 -23.61
N SER A 203 6.02 -23.84 -23.47
CA SER A 203 4.72 -24.25 -22.96
C SER A 203 4.81 -25.62 -22.33
N VAL A 204 4.01 -25.84 -21.30
CA VAL A 204 3.88 -27.13 -20.62
C VAL A 204 2.44 -27.63 -20.69
N GLN A 205 2.25 -28.94 -20.75
CA GLN A 205 0.94 -29.57 -20.61
C GLN A 205 0.77 -30.05 -19.18
N ILE A 206 -0.29 -29.60 -18.51
CA ILE A 206 -0.60 -29.98 -17.14
C ILE A 206 -2.02 -30.55 -17.12
N LYS A 207 -2.19 -31.62 -16.34
CA LYS A 207 -3.51 -32.19 -16.06
C LYS A 207 -4.23 -31.28 -15.08
N THR A 208 -5.35 -30.71 -15.50
CA THR A 208 -6.20 -29.86 -14.69
C THR A 208 -7.53 -30.56 -14.43
N SER A 209 -8.07 -30.35 -13.23
CA SER A 209 -9.43 -30.76 -12.91
C SER A 209 -10.34 -29.56 -13.17
N GLU A 210 -11.01 -29.51 -14.31
CA GLU A 210 -12.02 -28.47 -14.53
C GLU A 210 -13.35 -28.79 -13.84
N ASN A 211 -13.58 -30.05 -13.44
CA ASN A 211 -14.71 -30.50 -12.60
C ASN A 211 -14.30 -31.71 -11.72
N PHE A 212 -15.09 -32.04 -10.69
CA PHE A 212 -14.84 -33.18 -9.78
C PHE A 212 -14.68 -34.54 -10.49
N ASN A 213 -15.14 -34.67 -11.74
CA ASN A 213 -15.17 -35.94 -12.48
C ASN A 213 -14.29 -35.96 -13.75
N ASP A 214 -13.72 -34.83 -14.19
CA ASP A 214 -12.99 -34.74 -15.46
C ASP A 214 -11.59 -34.16 -15.26
N VAL A 215 -10.58 -34.95 -15.62
CA VAL A 215 -9.18 -34.51 -15.76
C VAL A 215 -8.94 -34.19 -17.22
N ILE A 216 -8.83 -32.90 -17.53
CA ILE A 216 -8.44 -32.45 -18.87
C ILE A 216 -6.95 -32.12 -18.87
N THR A 217 -6.32 -32.18 -20.04
CA THR A 217 -4.94 -31.71 -20.19
C THR A 217 -4.98 -30.35 -20.87
N ASP A 218 -4.58 -29.33 -20.15
CA ASP A 218 -4.45 -27.97 -20.67
C ASP A 218 -3.00 -27.64 -20.98
N LYS A 219 -2.79 -26.72 -21.91
CA LYS A 219 -1.47 -26.22 -22.29
C LYS A 219 -1.29 -24.82 -21.70
N PHE A 220 -0.24 -24.61 -20.91
CA PHE A 220 0.07 -23.36 -20.24
C PHE A 220 1.37 -22.76 -20.77
N ARG A 221 1.48 -21.43 -20.71
CA ARG A 221 2.71 -20.71 -21.05
C ARG A 221 3.77 -20.95 -19.98
N VAL A 222 5.04 -21.01 -20.39
CA VAL A 222 6.21 -21.08 -19.51
C VAL A 222 7.00 -19.80 -19.69
N TYR A 223 7.48 -19.22 -18.59
CA TYR A 223 8.24 -17.98 -18.60
C TYR A 223 9.62 -18.18 -17.96
N LYS A 224 10.59 -17.37 -18.37
CA LYS A 224 11.95 -17.41 -17.81
C LYS A 224 12.01 -16.89 -16.38
N ASN A 225 11.11 -15.96 -16.04
CA ASN A 225 10.98 -15.37 -14.72
C ASN A 225 9.57 -14.81 -14.52
N GLN A 226 9.24 -14.50 -13.26
CA GLN A 226 7.94 -13.95 -12.86
C GLN A 226 7.62 -12.60 -13.54
N GLY A 227 8.65 -11.81 -13.90
CA GLY A 227 8.47 -10.53 -14.60
C GLY A 227 7.92 -10.70 -16.01
N GLU A 228 8.36 -11.71 -16.76
CA GLU A 228 7.78 -12.05 -18.06
C GLU A 228 6.30 -12.46 -17.94
N SER A 229 5.93 -13.18 -16.88
CA SER A 229 4.53 -13.52 -16.62
C SER A 229 3.66 -12.29 -16.30
N ILE A 230 4.23 -11.29 -15.61
CA ILE A 230 3.57 -10.02 -15.29
C ILE A 230 3.36 -9.17 -16.54
N ASP A 231 4.40 -9.05 -17.38
CA ASP A 231 4.30 -8.32 -18.64
C ASP A 231 3.30 -8.96 -19.61
N ASP A 232 3.31 -10.29 -19.76
CA ASP A 232 2.36 -11.00 -20.62
C ASP A 232 0.90 -10.87 -20.13
N HIS A 233 0.69 -10.88 -18.81
CA HIS A 233 -0.63 -10.60 -18.21
C HIS A 233 -1.12 -9.18 -18.52
N ALA A 234 -0.24 -8.18 -18.42
CA ALA A 234 -0.59 -6.81 -18.74
C ALA A 234 -0.92 -6.62 -20.23
N LYS A 235 -0.16 -7.27 -21.12
CA LYS A 235 -0.45 -7.30 -22.57
C LYS A 235 -1.82 -7.92 -22.85
N PHE A 236 -2.15 -9.04 -22.21
CA PHE A 236 -3.49 -9.64 -22.33
C PHE A 236 -4.60 -8.64 -21.98
N LEU A 237 -4.43 -7.89 -20.87
CA LEU A 237 -5.39 -6.87 -20.48
C LEU A 237 -5.45 -5.72 -21.49
N LYS A 238 -4.30 -5.23 -21.95
CA LYS A 238 -4.18 -4.10 -22.89
C LYS A 238 -4.77 -4.40 -24.27
N GLU A 239 -4.50 -5.59 -24.79
CA GLU A 239 -4.92 -5.99 -26.14
C GLU A 239 -6.40 -6.35 -26.22
N ASN A 240 -7.04 -6.62 -25.08
CA ASN A 240 -8.45 -6.99 -25.03
C ASN A 240 -9.33 -5.75 -24.75
N PRO A 241 -10.15 -5.30 -25.73
CA PRO A 241 -10.97 -4.10 -25.60
C PRO A 241 -11.95 -4.12 -24.40
N ARG A 242 -12.26 -5.31 -23.87
CA ARG A 242 -13.09 -5.49 -22.68
C ARG A 242 -12.53 -4.76 -21.46
N TYR A 243 -11.20 -4.64 -21.35
CA TYR A 243 -10.52 -4.04 -20.20
C TYR A 243 -10.10 -2.59 -20.42
N LYS A 244 -10.49 -1.95 -21.53
CA LYS A 244 -10.06 -0.57 -21.84
C LYS A 244 -10.27 0.41 -20.67
N ASN A 245 -11.39 0.28 -19.96
CA ASN A 245 -11.77 1.17 -18.86
C ASN A 245 -10.93 0.94 -17.61
N VAL A 246 -10.16 -0.16 -17.50
CA VAL A 246 -9.28 -0.45 -16.35
C VAL A 246 -8.17 0.58 -16.27
N PHE A 247 -7.60 0.94 -17.42
CA PHE A 247 -6.42 1.81 -17.54
C PHE A 247 -6.71 3.29 -17.31
N ASP A 248 -7.97 3.70 -17.24
CA ASP A 248 -8.33 5.10 -16.97
C ASP A 248 -8.38 5.41 -15.46
N ASN A 249 -8.31 4.37 -14.61
CA ASN A 249 -8.42 4.49 -13.16
C ASN A 249 -7.06 4.76 -12.51
N LYS A 250 -7.06 5.64 -11.51
CA LYS A 250 -5.86 6.11 -10.81
C LYS A 250 -5.70 5.55 -9.39
N THR A 251 -6.73 4.87 -8.87
CA THR A 251 -6.70 4.23 -7.54
C THR A 251 -7.02 2.75 -7.67
N TYR A 252 -6.48 1.95 -6.75
CA TYR A 252 -6.66 0.51 -6.81
C TYR A 252 -8.13 0.10 -6.64
N ILE A 253 -8.92 0.83 -5.84
CA ILE A 253 -10.35 0.55 -5.66
C ILE A 253 -11.09 0.71 -6.99
N SER A 254 -10.87 1.81 -7.70
CA SER A 254 -11.50 2.08 -9.00
C SER A 254 -11.00 1.11 -10.08
N GLN A 255 -9.72 0.76 -10.09
CA GLN A 255 -9.15 -0.21 -11.02
C GLN A 255 -9.63 -1.64 -10.77
N ALA A 256 -9.72 -2.09 -9.51
CA ALA A 256 -10.30 -3.38 -9.12
C ALA A 256 -11.78 -3.46 -9.51
N LYS A 257 -12.54 -2.37 -9.33
CA LYS A 257 -13.94 -2.27 -9.73
C LYS A 257 -14.09 -2.35 -11.24
N ALA A 258 -13.20 -1.73 -12.00
CA ALA A 258 -13.20 -1.82 -13.45
C ALA A 258 -12.89 -3.25 -13.93
N LEU A 259 -11.91 -3.94 -13.31
CA LEU A 259 -11.60 -5.34 -13.61
C LEU A 259 -12.82 -6.26 -13.39
N GLU A 260 -13.50 -6.12 -12.24
CA GLU A 260 -14.70 -6.90 -11.92
C GLU A 260 -15.84 -6.62 -12.91
N LYS A 261 -16.11 -5.34 -13.22
CA LYS A 261 -17.12 -4.95 -14.21
C LYS A 261 -16.80 -5.43 -15.63
N SER A 262 -15.51 -5.51 -15.96
CA SER A 262 -15.03 -6.09 -17.21
C SER A 262 -15.04 -7.62 -17.19
N GLY A 263 -15.60 -8.27 -16.16
CA GLY A 263 -15.76 -9.73 -16.12
C GLY A 263 -14.43 -10.46 -16.08
N TYR A 264 -13.44 -9.94 -15.35
CA TYR A 264 -12.15 -10.61 -15.15
C TYR A 264 -12.33 -11.95 -14.40
N SER A 265 -13.25 -12.00 -13.44
CA SER A 265 -13.60 -13.21 -12.69
C SER A 265 -15.12 -13.30 -12.50
N THR A 266 -15.64 -14.52 -12.45
CA THR A 266 -17.06 -14.82 -12.16
C THR A 266 -17.29 -15.15 -10.68
N VAL A 267 -16.25 -15.05 -9.85
CA VAL A 267 -16.32 -15.44 -8.46
C VAL A 267 -17.27 -14.51 -7.69
N ALA A 268 -18.23 -15.10 -6.98
CA ALA A 268 -19.32 -14.39 -6.31
C ALA A 268 -19.50 -14.83 -4.84
N TYR A 269 -20.24 -14.03 -4.08
CA TYR A 269 -20.81 -14.41 -2.79
C TYR A 269 -22.08 -15.26 -2.99
N GLU A 270 -22.64 -15.79 -1.90
CA GLU A 270 -23.84 -16.64 -1.94
C GLU A 270 -25.08 -15.93 -2.49
N ASP A 271 -25.16 -14.61 -2.33
CA ASP A 271 -26.25 -13.77 -2.86
C ASP A 271 -26.10 -13.43 -4.36
N GLY A 272 -25.05 -13.96 -5.01
CA GLY A 272 -24.75 -13.73 -6.43
C GLY A 272 -24.01 -12.44 -6.73
N THR A 273 -23.69 -11.61 -5.71
CA THR A 273 -22.86 -10.42 -5.93
C THR A 273 -21.40 -10.80 -6.19
N LEU A 274 -20.77 -10.15 -7.18
CA LEU A 274 -19.37 -10.40 -7.51
C LEU A 274 -18.46 -9.95 -6.37
N LYS A 275 -17.43 -10.77 -6.06
CA LYS A 275 -16.53 -10.54 -4.93
C LYS A 275 -15.09 -10.23 -5.32
N TYR A 276 -14.77 -10.21 -6.61
CA TYR A 276 -13.38 -10.08 -7.08
C TYR A 276 -12.75 -8.76 -6.65
N LYS A 277 -13.48 -7.66 -6.78
CA LYS A 277 -13.04 -6.33 -6.32
C LYS A 277 -12.78 -6.33 -4.82
N ASP A 278 -13.67 -6.94 -4.02
CA ASP A 278 -13.50 -6.99 -2.56
C ASP A 278 -12.27 -7.80 -2.15
N LEU A 279 -12.01 -8.94 -2.82
CA LEU A 279 -10.83 -9.76 -2.59
C LEU A 279 -9.54 -8.98 -2.86
N LEU A 280 -9.45 -8.28 -4.00
CA LEU A 280 -8.28 -7.47 -4.32
C LEU A 280 -8.09 -6.33 -3.31
N VAL A 281 -9.16 -5.59 -3.00
CA VAL A 281 -9.11 -4.48 -2.02
C VAL A 281 -8.67 -4.99 -0.65
N GLN A 282 -9.18 -6.14 -0.21
CA GLN A 282 -8.80 -6.76 1.06
C GLN A 282 -7.30 -7.11 1.08
N ILE A 283 -6.80 -7.79 0.06
CA ILE A 283 -5.37 -8.13 -0.05
C ILE A 283 -4.52 -6.85 -0.04
N ILE A 284 -4.88 -5.86 -0.85
CA ILE A 284 -4.13 -4.61 -0.96
C ILE A 284 -4.00 -3.93 0.40
N ARG A 285 -5.10 -3.79 1.14
CA ARG A 285 -5.09 -3.16 2.47
C ARG A 285 -4.34 -3.98 3.51
N GLN A 286 -4.52 -5.31 3.53
CA GLN A 286 -3.86 -6.20 4.51
C GLN A 286 -2.33 -6.16 4.38
N TYR A 287 -1.83 -6.05 3.15
CA TYR A 287 -0.39 -6.07 2.85
C TYR A 287 0.19 -4.69 2.51
N ASN A 288 -0.55 -3.61 2.77
CA ASN A 288 -0.13 -2.23 2.50
C ASN A 288 0.33 -1.98 1.05
N LEU A 289 -0.22 -2.69 0.07
CA LEU A 289 0.22 -2.59 -1.33
C LEU A 289 -0.08 -1.22 -1.95
N GLN A 290 -1.14 -0.54 -1.49
CA GLN A 290 -1.50 0.82 -1.88
C GLN A 290 -0.41 1.86 -1.57
N LEU A 291 0.52 1.54 -0.67
CA LEU A 291 1.68 2.42 -0.41
C LEU A 291 2.64 2.45 -1.60
N ILE A 292 2.73 1.34 -2.36
CA ILE A 292 3.55 1.25 -3.58
C ILE A 292 2.96 2.17 -4.65
N ASP A 293 1.63 2.18 -4.79
CA ASP A 293 0.94 3.08 -5.71
C ASP A 293 1.18 4.55 -5.32
N SER A 294 1.19 4.87 -4.03
CA SER A 294 1.50 6.21 -3.53
C SER A 294 2.91 6.66 -3.92
N GLU A 295 3.91 5.78 -3.81
CA GLU A 295 5.27 6.04 -4.29
C GLU A 295 5.28 6.36 -5.79
N MET A 296 4.52 5.61 -6.59
CA MET A 296 4.47 5.80 -8.05
C MET A 296 3.73 7.07 -8.48
N HIS A 297 2.77 7.55 -7.68
CA HIS A 297 2.07 8.81 -7.92
C HIS A 297 2.82 10.04 -7.41
N GLY A 298 3.97 9.88 -6.75
CA GLY A 298 4.81 10.98 -6.32
C GLY A 298 5.28 11.82 -7.51
N LYS A 299 5.43 13.14 -7.30
CA LYS A 299 6.03 14.03 -8.30
C LYS A 299 7.39 13.48 -8.72
N LYS A 300 7.53 13.03 -9.98
CA LYS A 300 8.84 12.69 -10.56
C LYS A 300 9.67 13.97 -10.53
N ALA A 301 10.89 13.90 -9.97
CA ALA A 301 11.80 15.02 -10.00
C ALA A 301 12.04 15.40 -11.47
N SER A 302 11.61 16.60 -11.84
CA SER A 302 11.91 17.24 -13.12
C SER A 302 13.40 17.57 -13.23
#